data_AF-A0A3S5DIB2-F1
#
_entry.id   AF-A0A3S5DIB2-F1
#
_cell.length_a   1.000
_cell.length_b   1.000
_cell.length_c   1.000
_cell.angle_alpha   90.00
_cell.angle_beta   90.00
_cell.angle_gamma   90.00
#
_symmetry.space_group_name_H-M   'P 1'
#
loop_
_entity.id
_entity.type
_entity.pdbx_description
1 polymer ?
#
loop_
_entity_poly.entity_id
_entity_poly.type
_entity_poly.pdbx_seq_one_letter_code
_entity_poly.pdbx_strand_id
1 'polypeptide(L)'
;MPQRVKPAEQGIVLDALSAGYGQTLIVDDINLTIPTGKMTVLAGANGSGKSTLLSTIARMLKPLGGCVRLDGQAIHQMPTKTVSRQLGILPQSPLTPEGLTVFELVSHGRYPWQGLMRQWSEADELAVEEALRLTGTAEFAHLPVDSLSGGQRQRCWIAMALAQQTATILLDEPTTWLDLRYQVDILELLQTLTREHGRTVVTVLHDLNFAVNYADLLVFLKQGRIAGTISDNDVCSPELIKRVFDVDVQMSINPQTGKPFFMPFRARQAAGTMSVAILLSARRRPRPRLALLLLTLLLIAASLVHLGLGARWIAPQTVLQALLEYDPRNFEQRIIIDLRLVRLAAALLTGAALGVAGLLLQTVIRNPLGEPHILGLNAGASLAVVATSALGLSFGAFPAGRPLTAACGAGLLFGGVMALASAGRGGATPLRITLYGVALSGFASAVTAAILILDEQTLLAMRTWLAGDLAGLNWSTLQTALVPALIGLGVALLIAPRLNVLALGDKVALGLGVNLVQTRLLGLLAIALLCGAAVAVAGPIGFVGLVVPHVVRRLVTEDIRLALPLAAPVGALALVLADIAARTLVAPQELATGAMTALVGAPLFIFIAARFFK
;
A
#
# COMPACT_ATOMS: atom_id res chain seq x y z
N MET A 1 24.30 34.70 41.35
CA MET A 1 24.43 33.36 40.75
C MET A 1 23.38 33.22 39.66
N PRO A 2 23.74 33.24 38.36
CA PRO A 2 22.78 32.95 37.31
C PRO A 2 22.39 31.47 37.40
N GLN A 3 21.09 31.21 37.47
CA GLN A 3 20.50 29.87 37.44
C GLN A 3 20.98 29.16 36.17
N ARG A 4 21.70 28.05 36.34
CA ARG A 4 21.96 27.09 35.26
C ARG A 4 20.60 26.61 34.76
N VAL A 5 20.18 27.12 33.60
CA VAL A 5 19.14 26.52 32.78
C VAL A 5 19.57 25.07 32.56
N LYS A 6 18.80 24.11 33.08
CA LYS A 6 19.01 22.69 32.78
C LYS A 6 19.04 22.55 31.26
N PRO A 7 20.08 21.94 30.65
CA PRO A 7 20.05 21.67 29.22
C PRO A 7 18.79 20.82 28.95
N ALA A 8 18.05 21.17 27.90
CA ALA A 8 16.92 20.36 27.45
C ALA A 8 17.39 18.91 27.32
N GLU A 9 16.62 17.95 27.85
CA GLU A 9 16.92 16.52 27.74
C GLU A 9 16.91 16.13 26.25
N GLN A 10 18.06 16.26 25.59
CA GLN A 10 18.26 15.86 24.20
C GLN A 10 18.38 14.34 24.12
N GLY A 11 17.71 13.73 23.14
CA GLY A 11 17.76 12.28 22.92
C GLY A 11 16.48 11.54 23.31
N ILE A 12 16.59 10.20 23.39
CA ILE A 12 15.46 9.31 23.68
C ILE A 12 15.52 8.89 25.14
N VAL A 13 14.43 9.13 25.87
CA VAL A 13 14.27 8.73 27.28
C VAL A 13 13.01 7.87 27.42
N LEU A 14 13.15 6.75 28.11
CA LEU A 14 12.08 5.82 28.44
C LEU A 14 11.81 5.94 29.94
N ASP A 15 10.59 6.34 30.30
CA ASP A 15 10.15 6.51 31.68
C ASP A 15 9.09 5.45 32.01
N ALA A 16 9.43 4.51 32.90
CA ALA A 16 8.58 3.41 33.37
C ALA A 16 7.79 2.72 32.24
N LEU A 17 8.46 2.48 31.11
CA LEU A 17 7.81 2.08 29.88
C LEU A 17 7.35 0.61 29.94
N SER A 18 6.06 0.39 29.73
CA SER A 18 5.44 -0.92 29.59
C SER A 18 4.73 -1.03 28.24
N ALA A 19 4.94 -2.12 27.50
CA ALA A 19 4.42 -2.29 26.15
C ALA A 19 4.16 -3.76 25.78
N GLY A 20 3.21 -3.97 24.86
CA GLY A 20 2.79 -5.30 24.45
C GLY A 20 1.70 -5.28 23.39
N TYR A 21 1.24 -6.44 22.95
CA TYR A 21 0.21 -6.56 21.91
C TYR A 21 -1.15 -6.89 22.54
N GLY A 22 -2.14 -6.03 22.33
CA GLY A 22 -3.46 -6.18 22.95
C GLY A 22 -3.38 -6.06 24.46
N GLN A 23 -3.71 -7.12 25.18
CA GLN A 23 -3.57 -7.19 26.65
C GLN A 23 -2.30 -7.95 27.11
N THR A 24 -1.52 -8.52 26.18
CA THR A 24 -0.33 -9.27 26.54
C THR A 24 0.84 -8.31 26.72
N LEU A 25 1.25 -8.12 27.97
CA LEU A 25 2.46 -7.37 28.33
C LEU A 25 3.72 -8.16 27.92
N ILE A 26 4.63 -7.51 27.19
CA ILE A 26 5.90 -8.13 26.74
C ILE A 26 7.10 -7.42 27.35
N VAL A 27 7.01 -6.10 27.50
CA VAL A 27 8.04 -5.24 28.07
C VAL A 27 7.42 -4.51 29.25
N ASP A 28 8.12 -4.45 30.38
CA ASP A 28 7.57 -3.96 31.64
C ASP A 28 8.58 -3.09 32.41
N ASP A 29 8.14 -1.89 32.81
CA ASP A 29 8.86 -0.93 33.65
C ASP A 29 10.31 -0.63 33.19
N ILE A 30 10.46 -0.35 31.88
CA ILE A 30 11.77 0.00 31.31
C ILE A 30 12.07 1.47 31.57
N ASN A 31 13.17 1.70 32.28
CA ASN A 31 13.77 3.02 32.47
C ASN A 31 15.14 3.04 31.76
N LEU A 32 15.28 3.83 30.71
CA LEU A 32 16.48 3.85 29.86
C LEU A 32 16.67 5.22 29.20
N THR A 33 17.89 5.73 29.23
CA THR A 33 18.29 6.92 28.46
C THR A 33 19.25 6.50 27.36
N ILE A 34 18.93 6.85 26.11
CA ILE A 34 19.75 6.56 24.95
C ILE A 34 20.69 7.76 24.71
N PRO A 35 22.01 7.57 24.76
CA PRO A 35 22.98 8.63 24.54
C PRO A 35 22.93 9.15 23.10
N THR A 36 22.94 10.47 22.94
CA THR A 36 22.94 11.13 21.63
C THR A 36 24.28 10.96 20.92
N GLY A 37 24.26 10.78 19.59
CA GLY A 37 25.48 10.67 18.76
C GLY A 37 26.26 9.37 18.97
N LYS A 38 25.65 8.38 19.63
CA LYS A 38 26.27 7.11 20.01
C LYS A 38 25.49 5.92 19.45
N MET A 39 26.15 4.78 19.32
CA MET A 39 25.56 3.50 18.91
C MET A 39 25.08 2.72 20.14
N THR A 40 23.76 2.63 20.30
CA THR A 40 23.12 1.79 21.31
C THR A 40 22.67 0.47 20.69
N VAL A 41 23.12 -0.65 21.25
CA VAL A 41 22.72 -1.99 20.81
C VAL A 41 21.80 -2.64 21.83
N LEU A 42 20.64 -3.11 21.38
CA LEU A 42 19.73 -3.94 22.16
C LEU A 42 20.06 -5.42 21.90
N ALA A 43 20.45 -6.15 22.95
CA ALA A 43 20.85 -7.55 22.89
C ALA A 43 20.03 -8.42 23.85
N GLY A 44 19.99 -9.73 23.60
CA GLY A 44 19.28 -10.70 24.44
C GLY A 44 18.69 -11.84 23.63
N ALA A 45 18.20 -12.88 24.30
CA ALA A 45 17.62 -14.04 23.65
C ALA A 45 16.38 -13.70 22.79
N ASN A 46 16.00 -14.62 21.90
CA ASN A 46 14.74 -14.49 21.17
C ASN A 46 13.56 -14.45 22.14
N GLY A 47 12.58 -13.59 21.87
CA GLY A 47 11.44 -13.37 22.76
C GLY A 47 11.72 -12.52 24.01
N SER A 48 12.92 -11.93 24.16
CA SER A 48 13.23 -11.09 25.33
C SER A 48 12.57 -9.70 25.34
N GLY A 49 11.92 -9.30 24.24
CA GLY A 49 11.21 -8.03 24.12
C GLY A 49 11.91 -6.96 23.27
N LYS A 50 13.07 -7.25 22.66
CA LYS A 50 13.88 -6.28 21.86
C LYS A 50 13.08 -5.54 20.79
N SER A 51 12.45 -6.29 19.87
CA SER A 51 11.68 -5.69 18.77
C SER A 51 10.41 -4.98 19.26
N THR A 52 9.83 -5.42 20.39
CA THR A 52 8.70 -4.72 21.04
C THR A 52 9.15 -3.38 21.63
N LEU A 53 10.27 -3.36 22.34
CA LEU A 53 10.87 -2.14 22.88
C LEU A 53 11.20 -1.16 21.74
N LEU A 54 11.91 -1.63 20.72
CA LEU A 54 12.27 -0.82 19.55
C LEU A 54 11.03 -0.30 18.82
N SER A 55 10.00 -1.14 18.60
CA SER A 55 8.74 -0.73 17.98
C SER A 55 7.97 0.30 18.82
N THR A 56 8.10 0.26 20.15
CA THR A 56 7.48 1.24 21.04
C THR A 56 8.23 2.57 20.99
N ILE A 57 9.57 2.54 21.02
CA ILE A 57 10.43 3.73 20.83
C ILE A 57 10.12 4.38 19.47
N ALA A 58 9.93 3.57 18.43
CA ALA A 58 9.59 4.02 17.09
C ALA A 58 8.13 4.48 16.91
N ARG A 59 7.34 4.50 17.99
CA ARG A 59 5.91 4.85 17.97
C ARG A 59 5.01 3.93 17.13
N MET A 60 5.50 2.76 16.75
CA MET A 60 4.71 1.75 16.03
C MET A 60 3.83 0.92 16.96
N LEU A 61 4.18 0.85 18.24
CA LEU A 61 3.38 0.25 19.29
C LEU A 61 3.03 1.31 20.34
N LYS A 62 1.76 1.38 20.74
CA LYS A 62 1.33 2.30 21.80
C LYS A 62 1.75 1.71 23.16
N PRO A 63 2.34 2.49 24.08
CA PRO A 63 2.62 2.06 25.43
C PRO A 63 1.34 1.65 26.15
N LEU A 64 1.43 0.60 26.96
CA LEU A 64 0.41 0.21 27.93
C LEU A 64 0.57 0.99 29.23
N GLY A 65 1.80 1.40 29.56
CA GLY A 65 2.17 2.23 30.70
C GLY A 65 3.45 3.00 30.43
N GLY A 66 3.70 4.06 31.22
CA GLY A 66 4.86 4.94 31.04
C GLY A 66 4.82 5.75 29.75
N CYS A 67 5.97 6.30 29.35
CA CYS A 67 6.09 7.03 28.09
C CYS A 67 7.50 6.97 27.48
N VAL A 68 7.56 7.19 26.16
CA VAL A 68 8.80 7.45 25.44
C VAL A 68 8.86 8.94 25.14
N ARG A 69 9.96 9.59 25.52
CA ARG A 69 10.26 10.99 25.19
C ARG A 69 11.34 11.06 24.12
N LEU A 70 11.16 11.99 23.20
CA LEU A 70 12.16 12.40 22.21
C LEU A 70 12.38 13.90 22.38
N ASP A 71 13.61 14.29 22.72
CA ASP A 71 13.98 15.69 23.01
C ASP A 71 13.05 16.36 24.06
N GLY A 72 12.77 15.61 25.13
CA GLY A 72 11.92 16.02 26.26
C GLY A 72 10.41 15.92 26.03
N GLN A 73 9.94 15.67 24.80
CA GLN A 73 8.51 15.59 24.47
C GLN A 73 8.03 14.15 24.31
N ALA A 74 6.84 13.84 24.83
CA ALA A 74 6.25 12.50 24.68
C ALA A 74 5.96 12.19 23.18
N ILE A 75 6.70 11.23 22.61
CA ILE A 75 6.72 10.97 21.16
C ILE A 75 5.34 10.59 20.59
N HIS A 76 4.50 9.97 21.42
CA HIS A 76 3.16 9.53 21.03
C HIS A 76 2.15 10.69 20.90
N GLN A 77 2.43 11.84 21.54
CA GLN A 77 1.59 13.04 21.51
C GLN A 77 1.97 13.99 20.36
N MET A 78 3.18 13.85 19.81
CA MET A 78 3.68 14.69 18.72
C MET A 78 2.98 14.35 17.38
N PRO A 79 2.87 15.30 16.43
CA PRO A 79 2.41 15.00 15.07
C PRO A 79 3.33 13.99 14.37
N THR A 80 2.75 13.01 13.66
CA THR A 80 3.50 11.91 13.01
C THR A 80 4.59 12.42 12.07
N LYS A 81 4.29 13.48 11.31
CA LYS A 81 5.24 14.11 10.36
C LYS A 81 6.41 14.85 11.05
N THR A 82 6.22 15.34 12.27
CA THR A 82 7.29 15.97 13.05
C THR A 82 8.26 14.90 13.56
N VAL A 83 7.72 13.81 14.10
CA VAL A 83 8.52 12.67 14.56
C VAL A 83 9.31 12.05 13.42
N SER A 84 8.70 11.84 12.25
CA SER A 84 9.40 11.30 11.07
C SER A 84 10.44 12.23 10.47
N ARG A 85 10.63 13.46 10.98
CA ARG A 85 11.78 14.32 10.61
C ARG A 85 12.92 14.26 11.62
N GLN A 86 12.67 13.70 12.80
CA GLN A 86 13.64 13.60 13.89
C GLN A 86 14.15 12.17 14.07
N LEU A 87 13.31 11.18 13.77
CA LEU A 87 13.58 9.75 13.99
C LEU A 87 13.19 8.93 12.75
N GLY A 88 14.16 8.19 12.22
CA GLY A 88 13.99 7.23 11.13
C GLY A 88 13.97 5.79 11.66
N ILE A 89 13.27 4.89 10.97
CA ILE A 89 13.23 3.47 11.33
C ILE A 89 13.38 2.57 10.11
N LEU A 90 14.24 1.56 10.24
CA LEU A 90 14.32 0.41 9.34
C LEU A 90 13.90 -0.88 10.08
N PRO A 91 12.71 -1.46 9.76
CA PRO A 91 12.32 -2.75 10.33
C PRO A 91 13.11 -3.92 9.72
N GLN A 92 13.08 -5.07 10.40
CA GLN A 92 13.82 -6.28 10.05
C GLN A 92 13.60 -6.82 8.63
N SER A 93 12.34 -6.79 8.15
CA SER A 93 11.98 -7.32 6.82
C SER A 93 11.00 -6.37 6.13
N PRO A 94 11.49 -5.28 5.52
CA PRO A 94 10.63 -4.39 4.75
C PRO A 94 10.17 -5.07 3.45
N LEU A 95 8.93 -4.82 3.03
CA LEU A 95 8.40 -5.38 1.79
C LEU A 95 9.01 -4.61 0.61
N THR A 96 9.58 -5.33 -0.34
CA THR A 96 10.11 -4.75 -1.58
C THR A 96 9.04 -4.89 -2.66
N PRO A 97 8.44 -3.79 -3.16
CA PRO A 97 7.57 -3.83 -4.32
C PRO A 97 8.34 -4.35 -5.55
N GLU A 98 7.66 -5.07 -6.45
CA GLU A 98 8.29 -5.55 -7.67
C GLU A 98 8.73 -4.37 -8.56
N GLY A 99 9.87 -4.50 -9.23
CA GLY A 99 10.32 -3.53 -10.23
C GLY A 99 10.62 -2.10 -9.76
N LEU A 100 10.60 -1.82 -8.45
CA LEU A 100 11.02 -0.55 -7.88
C LEU A 100 12.55 -0.40 -8.03
N THR A 101 13.02 0.73 -8.56
CA THR A 101 14.46 1.00 -8.68
C THR A 101 15.05 1.44 -7.33
N VAL A 102 16.37 1.29 -7.16
CA VAL A 102 17.08 1.74 -5.95
C VAL A 102 16.90 3.24 -5.72
N PHE A 103 16.99 4.07 -6.76
CA PHE A 103 16.78 5.51 -6.64
C PHE A 103 15.36 5.84 -6.18
N GLU A 104 14.35 5.18 -6.74
CA GLU A 104 12.95 5.35 -6.32
C GLU A 104 12.74 4.89 -4.87
N LEU A 105 13.35 3.77 -4.46
CA LEU A 105 13.35 3.30 -3.08
C LEU A 105 13.90 4.37 -2.14
N VAL A 106 15.11 4.87 -2.40
CA VAL A 106 15.77 5.85 -1.54
C VAL A 106 15.03 7.19 -1.54
N SER A 107 14.42 7.55 -2.66
CA SER A 107 13.55 8.73 -2.79
C SER A 107 12.34 8.70 -1.85
N HIS A 108 11.85 7.51 -1.45
CA HIS A 108 10.78 7.42 -0.45
C HIS A 108 11.20 7.95 0.93
N GLY A 109 12.50 7.95 1.26
CA GLY A 109 13.04 8.57 2.47
C GLY A 109 12.74 10.07 2.56
N ARG A 110 12.49 10.74 1.43
CA ARG A 110 12.17 12.18 1.36
C ARG A 110 10.70 12.50 1.64
N TYR A 111 9.85 11.49 1.78
CA TYR A 111 8.41 11.69 2.00
C TYR A 111 8.04 12.61 3.19
N PRO A 112 8.72 12.56 4.36
CA PRO A 112 8.46 13.52 5.46
C PRO A 112 8.67 14.99 5.10
N TRP A 113 9.51 15.28 4.09
CA TRP A 113 9.86 16.62 3.66
C TRP A 113 8.94 17.15 2.54
N GLN A 114 8.24 16.24 1.86
CA GLN A 114 7.29 16.56 0.79
C GLN A 114 5.94 17.08 1.34
N GLY A 115 5.21 17.84 0.53
CA GLY A 115 3.89 18.38 0.84
C GLY A 115 2.96 18.30 -0.36
N LEU A 116 1.65 18.53 -0.17
CA LEU A 116 0.65 18.44 -1.24
C LEU A 116 0.95 19.32 -2.46
N MET A 117 1.63 20.47 -2.26
CA MET A 117 2.03 21.40 -3.33
C MET A 117 3.54 21.51 -3.51
N ARG A 118 4.36 20.87 -2.65
CA ARG A 118 5.82 20.98 -2.72
C ARG A 118 6.35 19.87 -3.63
N GLN A 119 6.76 20.27 -4.83
CA GLN A 119 7.39 19.39 -5.81
C GLN A 119 8.77 18.91 -5.34
N TRP A 120 9.29 17.88 -6.00
CA TRP A 120 10.65 17.39 -5.85
C TRP A 120 11.65 18.55 -5.97
N SER A 121 12.52 18.72 -4.99
CA SER A 121 13.49 19.82 -4.95
C SER A 121 14.91 19.32 -5.17
N GLU A 122 15.82 20.19 -5.61
CA GLU A 122 17.26 19.86 -5.69
C GLU A 122 17.82 19.37 -4.34
N ALA A 123 17.32 19.92 -3.23
CA ALA A 123 17.70 19.45 -1.89
C ALA A 123 17.24 18.00 -1.59
N ASP A 124 16.14 17.55 -2.19
CA ASP A 124 15.69 16.16 -2.06
C ASP A 124 16.55 15.23 -2.91
N GLU A 125 16.94 15.66 -4.11
CA GLU A 125 17.84 14.92 -5.00
C GLU A 125 19.23 14.77 -4.38
N LEU A 126 19.82 15.86 -3.90
CA LEU A 126 21.11 15.85 -3.19
C LEU A 126 21.08 14.95 -1.94
N ALA A 127 19.97 14.94 -1.20
CA ALA A 127 19.82 14.07 -0.03
C ALA A 127 19.76 12.59 -0.41
N VAL A 128 19.15 12.25 -1.54
CA VAL A 128 19.11 10.88 -2.08
C VAL A 128 20.48 10.46 -2.59
N GLU A 129 21.15 11.30 -3.37
CA GLU A 129 22.49 11.04 -3.90
C GLU A 129 23.51 10.84 -2.78
N GLU A 130 23.47 11.68 -1.75
CA GLU A 130 24.35 11.55 -0.59
C GLU A 130 24.08 10.24 0.17
N ALA A 131 22.82 9.85 0.36
CA ALA A 131 22.49 8.58 1.00
C ALA A 131 22.96 7.37 0.19
N LEU A 132 22.85 7.42 -1.14
CA LEU A 132 23.39 6.39 -2.03
C LEU A 132 24.91 6.32 -1.96
N ARG A 133 25.59 7.47 -1.88
CA ARG A 133 27.05 7.55 -1.76
C ARG A 133 27.54 6.98 -0.43
N LEU A 134 26.94 7.40 0.69
CA LEU A 134 27.31 6.95 2.04
C LEU A 134 27.16 5.43 2.21
N THR A 135 26.18 4.83 1.55
CA THR A 135 25.94 3.37 1.63
C THR A 135 26.70 2.56 0.59
N GLY A 136 27.39 3.22 -0.35
CA GLY A 136 28.07 2.57 -1.47
C GLY A 136 27.09 1.91 -2.45
N THR A 137 25.93 2.52 -2.69
CA THR A 137 24.87 1.99 -3.56
C THR A 137 24.55 2.85 -4.78
N ALA A 138 25.33 3.93 -5.01
CA ALA A 138 25.14 4.84 -6.13
C ALA A 138 25.16 4.15 -7.51
N GLU A 139 26.02 3.16 -7.72
CA GLU A 139 26.10 2.40 -8.97
C GLU A 139 24.82 1.58 -9.27
N PHE A 140 24.05 1.25 -8.22
CA PHE A 140 22.82 0.47 -8.34
C PHE A 140 21.58 1.33 -8.51
N ALA A 141 21.69 2.66 -8.53
CA ALA A 141 20.57 3.61 -8.49
C ALA A 141 19.45 3.30 -9.50
N HIS A 142 19.81 2.87 -10.71
CA HIS A 142 18.84 2.59 -11.79
C HIS A 142 18.47 1.10 -11.92
N LEU A 143 19.01 0.24 -11.05
CA LEU A 143 18.68 -1.18 -11.03
C LEU A 143 17.45 -1.44 -10.16
N PRO A 144 16.65 -2.47 -10.50
CA PRO A 144 15.58 -2.95 -9.62
C PRO A 144 16.13 -3.51 -8.30
N VAL A 145 15.50 -3.16 -7.18
CA VAL A 145 15.95 -3.58 -5.83
C VAL A 145 15.90 -5.09 -5.63
N ASP A 146 14.96 -5.77 -6.28
CA ASP A 146 14.78 -7.22 -6.27
C ASP A 146 15.86 -8.00 -7.04
N SER A 147 16.64 -7.32 -7.89
CA SER A 147 17.78 -7.90 -8.62
C SER A 147 19.09 -7.93 -7.82
N LEU A 148 19.13 -7.25 -6.68
CA LEU A 148 20.34 -7.10 -5.87
C LEU A 148 20.58 -8.29 -4.92
N SER A 149 21.84 -8.47 -4.50
CA SER A 149 22.17 -9.40 -3.42
C SER A 149 21.50 -8.97 -2.11
N GLY A 150 21.35 -9.89 -1.15
CA GLY A 150 20.75 -9.59 0.16
C GLY A 150 21.45 -8.40 0.86
N GLY A 151 22.78 -8.37 0.83
CA GLY A 151 23.58 -7.29 1.45
C GLY A 151 23.45 -5.96 0.72
N GLN A 152 23.47 -5.96 -0.62
CA GLN A 152 23.25 -4.76 -1.43
C GLN A 152 21.86 -4.19 -1.20
N ARG A 153 20.83 -5.04 -1.21
CA ARG A 153 19.45 -4.66 -0.93
C ARG A 153 19.31 -4.04 0.45
N GLN A 154 19.96 -4.62 1.46
CA GLN A 154 19.95 -4.09 2.82
C GLN A 154 20.58 -2.70 2.91
N ARG A 155 21.71 -2.47 2.23
CA ARG A 155 22.33 -1.14 2.12
C ARG A 155 21.40 -0.12 1.45
N CYS A 156 20.65 -0.52 0.42
CA CYS A 156 19.65 0.37 -0.21
C CYS A 156 18.52 0.76 0.76
N TRP A 157 18.10 -0.15 1.63
CA TRP A 157 17.12 0.14 2.68
C TRP A 157 17.68 1.08 3.76
N ILE A 158 18.94 0.91 4.14
CA ILE A 158 19.64 1.85 5.02
C ILE A 158 19.76 3.22 4.34
N ALA A 159 20.06 3.26 3.04
CA ALA A 159 20.11 4.50 2.26
C ALA A 159 18.76 5.23 2.26
N MET A 160 17.64 4.51 2.13
CA MET A 160 16.30 5.10 2.25
C MET A 160 16.08 5.75 3.62
N ALA A 161 16.47 5.08 4.72
CA ALA A 161 16.39 5.66 6.06
C ALA A 161 17.33 6.88 6.22
N LEU A 162 18.51 6.86 5.60
CA LEU A 162 19.45 8.00 5.63
C LEU A 162 19.00 9.20 4.81
N ALA A 163 18.34 8.97 3.67
CA ALA A 163 17.74 10.03 2.86
C ALA A 163 16.69 10.82 3.65
N GLN A 164 16.09 10.23 4.70
CA GLN A 164 15.21 10.92 5.64
C GLN A 164 15.91 12.03 6.43
N GLN A 165 17.25 11.99 6.55
CA GLN A 165 18.10 12.97 7.23
C GLN A 165 17.77 13.17 8.73
N THR A 166 17.33 12.13 9.42
CA THR A 166 16.93 12.18 10.84
C THR A 166 18.12 12.15 11.78
N ALA A 167 18.07 12.87 12.90
CA ALA A 167 19.14 12.85 13.91
C ALA A 167 19.31 11.47 14.55
N THR A 168 18.21 10.73 14.66
CA THR A 168 18.18 9.37 15.24
C THR A 168 17.70 8.34 14.22
N ILE A 169 18.32 7.16 14.23
CA ILE A 169 17.98 6.04 13.35
C ILE A 169 17.81 4.78 14.21
N LEU A 170 16.66 4.12 14.06
CA LEU A 170 16.36 2.84 14.70
C LEU A 170 16.45 1.72 13.65
N LEU A 171 17.19 0.65 13.94
CA LEU A 171 17.31 -0.51 13.05
C LEU A 171 16.96 -1.80 13.80
N ASP A 172 15.97 -2.52 13.31
CA ASP A 172 15.62 -3.84 13.85
C ASP A 172 16.41 -4.90 13.09
N GLU A 173 17.51 -5.38 13.66
CA GLU A 173 18.33 -6.46 13.11
C GLU A 173 18.84 -6.25 11.67
N PRO A 174 19.61 -5.18 11.42
CA PRO A 174 20.02 -4.82 10.07
C PRO A 174 21.03 -5.79 9.44
N THR A 175 21.56 -6.76 10.19
CA THR A 175 22.57 -7.72 9.75
C THR A 175 22.04 -9.14 9.54
N THR A 176 20.76 -9.39 9.82
CA THR A 176 20.16 -10.73 9.69
C THR A 176 20.12 -11.18 8.22
N TRP A 177 20.36 -12.47 7.97
CA TRP A 177 20.38 -13.10 6.62
C TRP A 177 21.51 -12.64 5.69
N LEU A 178 22.53 -11.97 6.23
CA LEU A 178 23.72 -11.55 5.47
C LEU A 178 24.92 -12.45 5.75
N ASP A 179 25.82 -12.57 4.77
CA ASP A 179 27.13 -13.17 5.02
C ASP A 179 28.00 -12.24 5.89
N LEU A 180 29.05 -12.82 6.48
CA LEU A 180 29.92 -12.14 7.44
C LEU A 180 30.51 -10.82 6.90
N ARG A 181 30.84 -10.77 5.60
CA ARG A 181 31.41 -9.57 4.98
C ARG A 181 30.39 -8.43 5.00
N TYR A 182 29.17 -8.69 4.51
CA TYR A 182 28.13 -7.67 4.49
C TYR A 182 27.66 -7.27 5.89
N GLN A 183 27.71 -8.19 6.87
CA GLN A 183 27.42 -7.85 8.27
C GLN A 183 28.42 -6.82 8.80
N VAL A 184 29.71 -7.06 8.62
CA VAL A 184 30.78 -6.13 9.03
C VAL A 184 30.63 -4.79 8.31
N ASP A 185 30.43 -4.80 6.99
CA ASP A 185 30.26 -3.57 6.22
C ASP A 185 29.11 -2.68 6.73
N ILE A 186 27.98 -3.29 7.11
CA ILE A 186 26.84 -2.55 7.66
C ILE A 186 27.19 -1.97 9.04
N LEU A 187 27.86 -2.75 9.90
CA LEU A 187 28.25 -2.29 11.23
C LEU A 187 29.27 -1.15 11.17
N GLU A 188 30.24 -1.24 10.25
CA GLU A 188 31.18 -0.15 9.95
C GLU A 188 30.45 1.10 9.45
N LEU A 189 29.51 0.96 8.52
CA LEU A 189 28.66 2.07 8.07
C LEU A 189 27.91 2.74 9.25
N LEU A 190 27.29 1.95 10.14
CA LEU A 190 26.60 2.48 11.31
C LEU A 190 27.56 3.21 12.28
N GLN A 191 28.79 2.72 12.40
CA GLN A 191 29.82 3.36 13.20
C GLN A 191 30.31 4.68 12.56
N THR A 192 30.50 4.73 11.24
CA THR A 192 30.79 5.97 10.51
C THR A 192 29.70 7.01 10.72
N LEU A 193 28.43 6.62 10.67
CA LEU A 193 27.30 7.53 10.88
C LEU A 193 27.28 8.17 12.27
N THR A 194 27.69 7.43 13.31
CA THR A 194 27.77 7.96 14.67
C THR A 194 29.01 8.86 14.84
N ARG A 195 30.19 8.38 14.42
CA ARG A 195 31.48 9.09 14.63
C ARG A 195 31.69 10.31 13.75
N GLU A 196 31.33 10.23 12.46
CA GLU A 196 31.62 11.29 11.49
C GLU A 196 30.41 12.19 11.24
N HIS A 197 29.20 11.65 11.35
CA HIS A 197 27.96 12.38 11.06
C HIS A 197 27.11 12.72 12.29
N GLY A 198 27.57 12.36 13.50
CA GLY A 198 26.91 12.70 14.76
C GLY A 198 25.50 12.12 14.92
N ARG A 199 25.16 11.05 14.19
CA ARG A 199 23.84 10.42 14.26
C ARG A 199 23.72 9.57 15.52
N THR A 200 22.52 9.52 16.10
CA THR A 200 22.21 8.55 17.16
C THR A 200 21.70 7.27 16.50
N VAL A 201 22.31 6.13 16.79
CA VAL A 201 21.91 4.84 16.21
C VAL A 201 21.44 3.92 17.32
N VAL A 202 20.23 3.36 17.19
CA VAL A 202 19.74 2.30 18.07
C VAL A 202 19.49 1.08 17.21
N THR A 203 20.19 -0.02 17.47
CA THR A 203 20.07 -1.22 16.65
C THR A 203 19.86 -2.47 17.51
N VAL A 204 19.12 -3.44 16.99
CA VAL A 204 19.01 -4.77 17.59
C VAL A 204 20.04 -5.68 16.92
N LEU A 205 20.90 -6.34 17.69
CA LEU A 205 21.85 -7.32 17.17
C LEU A 205 21.68 -8.67 17.89
N HIS A 206 21.83 -9.76 17.15
CA HIS A 206 21.80 -11.12 17.69
C HIS A 206 23.19 -11.67 18.03
N ASP A 207 24.19 -11.27 17.27
CA ASP A 207 25.56 -11.69 17.52
C ASP A 207 26.14 -10.87 18.68
N LEU A 208 26.44 -11.56 19.77
CA LEU A 208 26.99 -10.97 20.98
C LEU A 208 28.35 -10.30 20.74
N ASN A 209 29.21 -10.92 19.94
CA ASN A 209 30.55 -10.40 19.70
C ASN A 209 30.51 -9.14 18.82
N PHE A 210 29.58 -9.06 17.87
CA PHE A 210 29.33 -7.80 17.17
C PHE A 210 28.73 -6.73 18.08
N ALA A 211 27.77 -7.09 18.93
CA ALA A 211 27.18 -6.16 19.88
C ALA A 211 28.24 -5.54 20.80
N VAL A 212 29.14 -6.34 21.35
CA VAL A 212 30.24 -5.88 22.23
C VAL A 212 31.26 -5.03 21.47
N ASN A 213 31.62 -5.41 20.24
CA ASN A 213 32.63 -4.70 19.48
C ASN A 213 32.17 -3.33 18.97
N TYR A 214 30.91 -3.20 18.55
CA TYR A 214 30.43 -2.00 17.87
C TYR A 214 29.60 -1.05 18.76
N ALA A 215 28.98 -1.53 19.83
CA ALA A 215 28.18 -0.67 20.70
C ALA A 215 29.04 0.30 21.52
N ASP A 216 28.56 1.54 21.67
CA ASP A 216 28.97 2.46 22.73
C ASP A 216 28.14 2.24 24.01
N LEU A 217 26.88 1.82 23.84
CA LEU A 217 25.99 1.39 24.93
C LEU A 217 25.33 0.06 24.55
N LEU A 218 25.58 -0.99 25.30
CA LEU A 218 24.94 -2.30 25.13
C LEU A 218 23.88 -2.51 26.21
N VAL A 219 22.64 -2.74 25.80
CA VAL A 219 21.50 -2.97 26.69
C VAL A 219 21.02 -4.40 26.55
N PHE A 220 21.11 -5.19 27.61
CA PHE A 220 20.62 -6.56 27.64
C PHE A 220 19.17 -6.62 28.12
N LEU A 221 18.30 -7.22 27.31
CA LEU A 221 16.93 -7.55 27.68
C LEU A 221 16.78 -9.03 28.00
N LYS A 222 16.08 -9.33 29.09
CA LYS A 222 15.60 -10.68 29.44
C LYS A 222 14.18 -10.59 29.97
N GLN A 223 13.27 -11.41 29.42
CA GLN A 223 11.87 -11.50 29.87
C GLN A 223 11.19 -10.13 30.01
N GLY A 224 11.41 -9.22 29.05
CA GLY A 224 10.74 -7.92 29.03
C GLY A 224 11.34 -6.84 29.94
N ARG A 225 12.46 -7.11 30.63
CA ARG A 225 13.13 -6.16 31.53
C ARG A 225 14.60 -5.97 31.15
N ILE A 226 15.20 -4.85 31.58
CA ILE A 226 16.65 -4.64 31.44
C ILE A 226 17.37 -5.55 32.43
N ALA A 227 18.14 -6.49 31.90
CA ALA A 227 18.97 -7.39 32.68
C ALA A 227 20.36 -6.80 32.99
N GLY A 228 20.79 -5.78 32.24
CA GLY A 228 22.03 -5.05 32.47
C GLY A 228 22.36 -4.10 31.32
N THR A 229 23.21 -3.11 31.58
CA THR A 229 23.74 -2.17 30.60
C THR A 229 25.25 -2.12 30.71
N ILE A 230 25.95 -2.05 29.58
CA ILE A 230 27.41 -1.93 29.50
C ILE A 230 27.72 -0.70 28.67
N SER A 231 28.45 0.25 29.26
CA SER A 231 28.96 1.44 28.57
C SER A 231 30.43 1.27 28.16
N ASP A 232 31.00 2.20 27.39
CA ASP A 232 32.39 2.16 26.89
C ASP A 232 33.46 1.81 27.94
N ASN A 233 33.23 2.10 29.23
CA ASN A 233 34.19 1.84 30.32
C ASN A 233 33.90 0.56 31.12
N ASP A 234 32.79 -0.12 30.86
CA ASP A 234 32.37 -1.29 31.61
C ASP A 234 32.81 -2.57 30.90
N VAL A 235 33.30 -3.55 31.67
CA VAL A 235 33.66 -4.86 31.12
C VAL A 235 32.42 -5.75 31.16
N CYS A 236 32.00 -6.25 29.98
CA CYS A 236 30.96 -7.27 29.90
C CYS A 236 31.49 -8.58 30.52
N SER A 237 30.78 -9.13 31.52
CA SER A 237 31.23 -10.34 32.24
C SER A 237 30.56 -11.63 31.72
N PRO A 238 31.23 -12.80 31.80
CA PRO A 238 30.63 -14.09 31.45
C PRO A 238 29.34 -14.40 32.23
N GLU A 239 29.26 -13.98 33.49
CA GLU A 239 28.10 -14.20 34.36
C GLU A 239 26.87 -13.43 33.86
N LEU A 240 27.07 -12.21 33.35
CA LEU A 240 26.01 -11.43 32.71
C LEU A 240 25.49 -12.15 31.45
N ILE A 241 26.39 -12.67 30.62
CA ILE A 241 26.02 -13.39 29.40
C ILE A 241 25.25 -14.67 29.74
N LYS A 242 25.74 -15.47 30.69
CA LYS A 242 25.04 -16.66 31.19
C LYS A 242 23.66 -16.30 31.72
N ARG A 243 23.55 -15.22 32.50
CA ARG A 243 22.27 -14.73 33.03
C ARG A 243 21.31 -14.31 31.90
N VAL A 244 21.78 -13.68 30.83
CA VAL A 244 20.92 -13.16 29.76
C VAL A 244 20.51 -14.23 28.74
N PHE A 245 21.46 -15.07 28.31
CA PHE A 245 21.29 -16.01 27.21
C PHE A 245 21.10 -17.47 27.63
N ASP A 246 21.29 -17.80 28.91
CA ASP A 246 21.21 -19.17 29.43
C ASP A 246 22.20 -20.13 28.74
N VAL A 247 23.41 -19.62 28.46
CA VAL A 247 24.49 -20.32 27.78
C VAL A 247 25.80 -20.04 28.50
N ASP A 248 26.59 -21.09 28.77
CA ASP A 248 27.95 -20.95 29.26
C ASP A 248 28.86 -20.44 28.14
N VAL A 249 29.69 -19.45 28.46
CA VAL A 249 30.62 -18.82 27.53
C VAL A 249 32.02 -18.79 28.13
N GLN A 250 33.02 -19.04 27.29
CA GLN A 250 34.41 -18.77 27.62
C GLN A 250 34.74 -17.36 27.11
N MET A 251 35.21 -16.50 28.00
CA MET A 251 35.67 -15.16 27.64
C MET A 251 37.17 -15.17 27.35
N SER A 252 37.54 -14.51 26.25
CA SER A 252 38.90 -14.13 25.90
C SER A 252 38.94 -12.63 25.58
N ILE A 253 40.12 -12.04 25.47
CA ILE A 253 40.29 -10.65 25.04
C ILE A 253 40.69 -10.67 23.57
N ASN A 254 39.99 -9.89 22.74
CA ASN A 254 40.37 -9.70 21.35
C ASN A 254 41.66 -8.87 21.30
N PRO A 255 42.77 -9.42 20.75
CA PRO A 255 44.06 -8.72 20.75
C PRO A 255 44.08 -7.49 19.84
N GLN A 256 43.16 -7.38 18.88
CA GLN A 256 43.07 -6.23 17.97
C GLN A 256 42.25 -5.08 18.55
N THR A 257 41.14 -5.39 19.22
CA THR A 257 40.21 -4.35 19.73
C THR A 257 40.34 -4.10 21.23
N GLY A 258 41.02 -4.98 21.99
CA GLY A 258 41.07 -4.96 23.45
C GLY A 258 39.74 -5.30 24.14
N LYS A 259 38.68 -5.57 23.36
CA LYS A 259 37.33 -5.85 23.86
C LYS A 259 37.14 -7.34 24.16
N PRO A 260 36.22 -7.71 25.08
CA PRO A 260 35.93 -9.10 25.38
C PRO A 260 35.32 -9.83 24.19
N PHE A 261 35.72 -11.08 24.00
CA PHE A 261 35.19 -12.01 23.01
C PHE A 261 34.64 -13.23 23.73
N PHE A 262 33.41 -13.63 23.40
CA PHE A 262 32.70 -14.72 24.04
C PHE A 262 32.54 -15.89 23.07
N MET A 263 33.09 -17.05 23.47
CA MET A 263 32.91 -18.31 22.77
C MET A 263 31.87 -19.16 23.51
N PRO A 264 30.65 -19.32 22.96
CA PRO A 264 29.65 -20.19 23.56
C PRO A 264 30.03 -21.66 23.37
N PHE A 265 29.77 -22.48 24.39
CA PHE A 265 29.92 -23.92 24.30
C PHE A 265 28.68 -24.62 24.86
N ARG A 266 28.28 -25.73 24.24
CA ARG A 266 27.24 -26.64 24.72
C ARG A 266 27.80 -28.05 24.74
N ALA A 267 27.51 -28.83 25.80
CA ALA A 267 27.73 -30.27 25.79
C ALA A 267 26.93 -30.90 24.65
N ARG A 268 27.58 -31.73 23.84
CA ARG A 268 27.14 -32.20 22.51
C ARG A 268 25.82 -33.01 22.56
N GLN A 269 24.84 -32.64 21.75
CA GLN A 269 23.91 -33.54 21.07
C GLN A 269 23.71 -33.06 19.62
N ALA A 270 23.58 -34.01 18.69
CA ALA A 270 23.72 -33.85 17.24
C ALA A 270 22.38 -34.00 16.45
N ALA A 271 22.48 -33.76 15.13
CA ALA A 271 21.51 -33.85 14.03
C ALA A 271 20.69 -32.55 13.75
N GLY A 272 20.39 -32.12 12.52
CA GLY A 272 20.69 -32.57 11.15
C GLY A 272 19.89 -31.78 10.07
N THR A 273 20.50 -31.66 8.88
CA THR A 273 19.97 -31.58 7.48
C THR A 273 19.15 -30.40 6.87
N MET A 274 19.59 -30.05 5.64
CA MET A 274 18.88 -29.75 4.36
C MET A 274 18.97 -28.35 3.70
N SER A 275 19.33 -28.41 2.40
CA SER A 275 19.41 -27.36 1.37
C SER A 275 18.05 -26.99 0.75
N VAL A 276 17.96 -25.79 0.16
CA VAL A 276 17.15 -25.50 -1.04
C VAL A 276 17.87 -24.46 -1.92
N ALA A 277 17.96 -24.74 -3.22
CA ALA A 277 18.38 -23.81 -4.27
C ALA A 277 17.17 -23.12 -4.91
N ILE A 278 17.29 -21.85 -5.26
CA ILE A 278 16.25 -21.08 -5.98
C ILE A 278 16.83 -20.60 -7.32
N LEU A 279 16.17 -21.00 -8.41
CA LEU A 279 16.39 -20.50 -9.77
C LEU A 279 15.58 -19.22 -9.99
N LEU A 280 16.24 -18.14 -10.43
CA LEU A 280 15.58 -16.93 -10.92
C LEU A 280 15.57 -16.94 -12.45
N SER A 281 14.39 -16.67 -13.04
CA SER A 281 14.23 -16.39 -14.47
C SER A 281 13.98 -14.90 -14.65
N ALA A 282 14.82 -14.22 -15.44
CA ALA A 282 14.66 -12.82 -15.79
C ALA A 282 13.74 -12.68 -17.02
N ARG A 283 12.74 -11.79 -16.95
CA ARG A 283 11.95 -11.35 -18.11
C ARG A 283 12.22 -9.87 -18.40
N ARG A 284 12.51 -9.57 -19.66
CA ARG A 284 12.71 -8.20 -20.18
C ARG A 284 11.40 -7.40 -20.13
N ARG A 285 11.49 -6.13 -19.69
CA ARG A 285 10.37 -5.16 -19.66
C ARG A 285 10.45 -4.16 -20.83
N PRO A 286 9.30 -3.65 -21.32
CA PRO A 286 9.22 -2.62 -22.34
C PRO A 286 9.31 -1.19 -21.76
N ARG A 287 9.50 -0.20 -22.64
CA ARG A 287 9.63 1.22 -22.30
C ARG A 287 8.24 1.86 -22.02
N PRO A 288 8.01 2.49 -20.86
CA PRO A 288 6.68 2.92 -20.40
C PRO A 288 6.05 4.07 -21.22
N ARG A 289 6.87 4.96 -21.79
CA ARG A 289 6.38 6.09 -22.60
C ARG A 289 5.76 5.65 -23.94
N LEU A 290 6.28 4.57 -24.53
CA LEU A 290 5.76 4.03 -25.80
C LEU A 290 4.41 3.32 -25.58
N ALA A 291 4.29 2.54 -24.51
CA ALA A 291 3.05 1.85 -24.15
C ALA A 291 1.90 2.84 -23.90
N LEU A 292 2.19 3.98 -23.24
CA LEU A 292 1.20 5.03 -23.00
C LEU A 292 0.67 5.68 -24.29
N LEU A 293 1.57 6.01 -25.21
CA LEU A 293 1.21 6.61 -26.49
C LEU A 293 0.39 5.63 -27.35
N LEU A 294 0.74 4.35 -27.34
CA LEU A 294 -0.03 3.31 -28.02
C LEU A 294 -1.42 3.10 -27.39
N LEU A 295 -1.53 3.07 -26.06
CA LEU A 295 -2.81 2.89 -25.37
C LEU A 295 -3.77 4.06 -25.60
N THR A 296 -3.26 5.29 -25.59
CA THR A 296 -4.07 6.49 -25.86
C THR A 296 -4.54 6.54 -27.32
N LEU A 297 -3.66 6.23 -28.28
CA LEU A 297 -4.05 6.09 -29.69
C LEU A 297 -5.10 4.98 -29.89
N LEU A 298 -4.93 3.84 -29.22
CA LEU A 298 -5.87 2.73 -29.29
C LEU A 298 -7.24 3.10 -28.70
N LEU A 299 -7.29 3.86 -27.61
CA LEU A 299 -8.55 4.36 -27.04
C LEU A 299 -9.28 5.30 -27.99
N ILE A 300 -8.56 6.22 -28.65
CA ILE A 300 -9.14 7.13 -29.65
C ILE A 300 -9.70 6.33 -30.83
N ALA A 301 -8.92 5.39 -31.36
CA ALA A 301 -9.35 4.53 -32.46
C ALA A 301 -10.58 3.69 -32.08
N ALA A 302 -10.58 3.06 -30.90
CA ALA A 302 -11.71 2.28 -30.41
C ALA A 302 -12.96 3.13 -30.21
N SER A 303 -12.82 4.38 -29.75
CA SER A 303 -13.93 5.33 -29.58
C SER A 303 -14.55 5.73 -30.91
N LEU A 304 -13.74 5.99 -31.94
CA LEU A 304 -14.24 6.27 -33.30
C LEU A 304 -14.97 5.06 -33.91
N VAL A 305 -14.42 3.87 -33.71
CA VAL A 305 -15.03 2.61 -34.16
C VAL A 305 -16.36 2.36 -33.43
N HIS A 306 -16.44 2.63 -32.12
CA HIS A 306 -17.66 2.49 -31.32
C HIS A 306 -18.82 3.35 -31.86
N LEU A 307 -18.53 4.58 -32.30
CA LEU A 307 -19.53 5.49 -32.89
C LEU A 307 -20.01 5.03 -34.27
N GLY A 308 -19.16 4.35 -35.06
CA GLY A 308 -19.52 3.83 -36.39
C GLY A 308 -20.26 2.49 -36.35
N LEU A 309 -19.98 1.66 -35.35
CA LEU A 309 -20.57 0.32 -35.18
C LEU A 309 -21.91 0.35 -34.43
N GLY A 310 -22.78 -0.60 -34.74
CA GLY A 310 -24.10 -0.78 -34.12
C GLY A 310 -25.05 -1.60 -35.01
N ALA A 311 -26.32 -1.68 -34.63
CA ALA A 311 -27.35 -2.38 -35.41
C ALA A 311 -27.43 -1.93 -36.89
N ARG A 312 -27.03 -0.68 -37.18
CA ARG A 312 -26.80 -0.18 -38.54
C ARG A 312 -25.40 0.38 -38.65
N TRP A 313 -24.61 -0.05 -39.62
CA TRP A 313 -23.29 0.53 -39.85
C TRP A 313 -23.41 1.96 -40.37
N ILE A 314 -22.63 2.90 -39.81
CA ILE A 314 -22.57 4.30 -40.24
C ILE A 314 -21.14 4.59 -40.69
N ALA A 315 -21.01 5.24 -41.86
CA ALA A 315 -19.71 5.55 -42.43
C ALA A 315 -18.91 6.50 -41.53
N PRO A 316 -17.57 6.34 -41.41
CA PRO A 316 -16.73 7.20 -40.57
C PRO A 316 -16.80 8.69 -40.92
N GLN A 317 -17.06 9.02 -42.19
CA GLN A 317 -17.22 10.39 -42.66
C GLN A 317 -18.44 11.07 -42.02
N THR A 318 -19.58 10.36 -41.96
CA THR A 318 -20.81 10.84 -41.31
C THR A 318 -20.62 10.98 -39.80
N VAL A 319 -19.81 10.11 -39.17
CA VAL A 319 -19.44 10.23 -37.75
C VAL A 319 -18.65 11.51 -37.49
N LEU A 320 -17.66 11.81 -38.33
CA LEU A 320 -16.86 13.03 -38.19
C LEU A 320 -17.68 14.29 -38.44
N GLN A 321 -18.55 14.28 -39.45
CA GLN A 321 -19.50 15.37 -39.71
C GLN A 321 -20.45 15.59 -38.54
N ALA A 322 -21.02 14.53 -37.96
CA ALA A 322 -21.90 14.65 -36.79
C ALA A 322 -21.21 15.30 -35.58
N LEU A 323 -19.90 15.12 -35.42
CA LEU A 323 -19.12 15.69 -34.31
C LEU A 323 -18.69 17.14 -34.54
N LEU A 324 -18.47 17.55 -35.81
CA LEU A 324 -18.00 18.89 -36.16
C LEU A 324 -19.14 19.85 -36.55
N GLU A 325 -20.11 19.36 -37.31
CA GLU A 325 -21.25 20.12 -37.86
C GLU A 325 -22.53 19.31 -37.68
N TYR A 326 -23.12 19.42 -36.47
CA TYR A 326 -24.34 18.69 -36.13
C TYR A 326 -25.58 19.32 -36.77
N ASP A 327 -26.24 18.57 -37.65
CA ASP A 327 -27.56 18.87 -38.19
C ASP A 327 -28.62 17.97 -37.52
N PRO A 328 -29.49 18.51 -36.65
CA PRO A 328 -30.54 17.74 -35.97
C PRO A 328 -31.61 17.17 -36.92
N ARG A 329 -31.65 17.60 -38.19
CA ARG A 329 -32.56 17.03 -39.21
C ARG A 329 -32.03 15.75 -39.82
N ASN A 330 -30.72 15.48 -39.71
CA ASN A 330 -30.12 14.26 -40.23
C ASN A 330 -30.27 13.10 -39.23
N PHE A 331 -31.05 12.09 -39.63
CA PHE A 331 -31.34 10.92 -38.80
C PHE A 331 -30.10 10.15 -38.33
N GLU A 332 -29.08 10.01 -39.19
CA GLU A 332 -27.85 9.29 -38.83
C GLU A 332 -27.01 10.07 -37.81
N GLN A 333 -26.92 11.39 -37.96
CA GLN A 333 -26.21 12.25 -37.01
C GLN A 333 -26.92 12.29 -35.65
N ARG A 334 -28.27 12.27 -35.65
CA ARG A 334 -29.06 12.18 -34.43
C ARG A 334 -28.82 10.87 -33.67
N ILE A 335 -28.75 9.74 -34.37
CA ILE A 335 -28.39 8.45 -33.75
C ILE A 335 -26.99 8.52 -33.13
N ILE A 336 -26.03 9.15 -33.81
CA ILE A 336 -24.66 9.28 -33.31
C ILE A 336 -24.64 10.07 -32.00
N ILE A 337 -25.25 11.25 -31.95
CA ILE A 337 -25.21 12.13 -30.78
C ILE A 337 -26.12 11.65 -29.64
N ASP A 338 -27.38 11.32 -29.92
CA ASP A 338 -28.37 11.06 -28.87
C ASP A 338 -28.25 9.64 -28.28
N LEU A 339 -27.71 8.67 -29.03
CA LEU A 339 -27.64 7.27 -28.61
C LEU A 339 -26.19 6.78 -28.46
N ARG A 340 -25.37 6.89 -29.51
CA ARG A 340 -24.02 6.26 -29.51
C ARG A 340 -23.02 7.03 -28.68
N LEU A 341 -23.03 8.35 -28.75
CA LEU A 341 -22.12 9.21 -27.99
C LEU A 341 -22.41 9.13 -26.50
N VAL A 342 -23.70 9.09 -26.11
CA VAL A 342 -24.09 8.89 -24.70
C VAL A 342 -23.60 7.53 -24.18
N ARG A 343 -23.80 6.45 -24.94
CA ARG A 343 -23.32 5.11 -24.58
C ARG A 343 -21.80 5.03 -24.53
N LEU A 344 -21.09 5.65 -25.47
CA LEU A 344 -19.62 5.75 -25.46
C LEU A 344 -19.14 6.48 -24.22
N ALA A 345 -19.71 7.65 -23.93
CA ALA A 345 -19.32 8.46 -22.77
C ALA A 345 -19.59 7.72 -21.45
N ALA A 346 -20.67 6.94 -21.38
CA ALA A 346 -20.96 6.05 -20.26
C ALA A 346 -19.94 4.90 -20.12
N ALA A 347 -19.52 4.29 -21.23
CA ALA A 347 -18.45 3.27 -21.24
C ALA A 347 -17.11 3.87 -20.77
N LEU A 348 -16.77 5.07 -21.24
CA LEU A 348 -15.54 5.76 -20.83
C LEU A 348 -15.55 6.09 -19.34
N LEU A 349 -16.64 6.69 -18.84
CA LEU A 349 -16.78 7.06 -17.42
C LEU A 349 -16.74 5.82 -16.52
N THR A 350 -17.56 4.81 -16.83
CA THR A 350 -17.69 3.61 -16.00
C THR A 350 -16.41 2.79 -16.02
N GLY A 351 -15.80 2.60 -17.19
CA GLY A 351 -14.53 1.88 -17.33
C GLY A 351 -13.40 2.57 -16.59
N ALA A 352 -13.31 3.90 -16.70
CA ALA A 352 -12.32 4.68 -15.97
C ALA A 352 -12.51 4.57 -14.45
N ALA A 353 -13.74 4.74 -13.97
CA ALA A 353 -14.06 4.68 -12.55
C ALA A 353 -13.75 3.31 -11.96
N LEU A 354 -14.15 2.22 -12.61
CA LEU A 354 -13.88 0.85 -12.16
C LEU A 354 -12.40 0.49 -12.23
N GLY A 355 -11.68 0.95 -13.25
CA GLY A 355 -10.24 0.75 -13.38
C GLY A 355 -9.45 1.40 -12.25
N VAL A 356 -9.77 2.66 -11.93
CA VAL A 356 -9.16 3.41 -10.82
C VAL A 356 -9.56 2.80 -9.47
N ALA A 357 -10.85 2.49 -9.28
CA ALA A 357 -11.35 1.88 -8.04
C ALA A 357 -10.69 0.52 -7.78
N GLY A 358 -10.51 -0.30 -8.81
CA GLY A 358 -9.80 -1.57 -8.74
C GLY A 358 -8.35 -1.42 -8.29
N LEU A 359 -7.61 -0.49 -8.90
CA LEU A 359 -6.21 -0.23 -8.53
C LEU A 359 -6.07 0.27 -7.09
N LEU A 360 -6.96 1.19 -6.67
CA LEU A 360 -7.02 1.70 -5.31
C LEU A 360 -7.33 0.58 -4.31
N LEU A 361 -8.36 -0.22 -4.61
CA LEU A 361 -8.81 -1.30 -3.74
C LEU A 361 -7.68 -2.30 -3.48
N GLN A 362 -7.03 -2.80 -4.55
CA GLN A 362 -5.91 -3.73 -4.45
C GLN A 362 -4.75 -3.17 -3.63
N THR A 363 -4.51 -1.86 -3.76
CA THR A 363 -3.43 -1.15 -3.05
C THR A 363 -3.74 -0.97 -1.56
N VAL A 364 -4.97 -0.54 -1.24
CA VAL A 364 -5.43 -0.30 0.13
C VAL A 364 -5.46 -1.59 0.95
N ILE A 365 -5.96 -2.68 0.36
CA ILE A 365 -6.07 -3.97 1.04
C ILE A 365 -4.80 -4.84 0.89
N ARG A 366 -3.82 -4.41 0.08
CA ARG A 366 -2.62 -5.16 -0.29
C ARG A 366 -2.93 -6.57 -0.79
N ASN A 367 -3.91 -6.67 -1.69
CA ASN A 367 -4.29 -7.92 -2.33
C ASN A 367 -4.45 -7.69 -3.85
N PRO A 368 -3.59 -8.28 -4.69
CA PRO A 368 -3.69 -8.12 -6.15
C PRO A 368 -4.96 -8.75 -6.75
N LEU A 369 -5.65 -9.63 -6.00
CA LEU A 369 -6.92 -10.22 -6.40
C LEU A 369 -8.12 -9.42 -5.88
N GLY A 370 -7.89 -8.25 -5.28
CA GLY A 370 -8.94 -7.35 -4.84
C GLY A 370 -9.79 -6.86 -6.00
N GLU A 371 -11.10 -7.16 -5.95
CA GLU A 371 -12.08 -6.71 -6.94
C GLU A 371 -13.30 -6.11 -6.23
N PRO A 372 -13.84 -4.97 -6.71
CA PRO A 372 -15.05 -4.38 -6.14
C PRO A 372 -16.26 -5.33 -6.07
N HIS A 373 -16.37 -6.26 -7.01
CA HIS A 373 -17.45 -7.25 -7.05
C HIS A 373 -17.36 -8.25 -5.90
N ILE A 374 -16.17 -8.80 -5.64
CA ILE A 374 -15.94 -9.83 -4.60
C ILE A 374 -16.02 -9.24 -3.20
N LEU A 375 -15.62 -7.96 -3.05
CA LEU A 375 -15.57 -7.28 -1.75
C LEU A 375 -16.87 -6.56 -1.37
N GLY A 376 -17.95 -6.82 -2.11
CA GLY A 376 -19.30 -6.36 -1.78
C GLY A 376 -19.59 -4.89 -2.05
N LEU A 377 -18.68 -4.18 -2.73
CA LEU A 377 -18.95 -2.81 -3.18
C LEU A 377 -20.10 -2.79 -4.20
N ASN A 378 -20.06 -3.69 -5.20
CA ASN A 378 -21.12 -3.76 -6.21
C ASN A 378 -22.45 -4.29 -5.64
N ALA A 379 -22.38 -5.29 -4.75
CA ALA A 379 -23.57 -5.86 -4.10
C ALA A 379 -24.25 -4.83 -3.18
N GLY A 380 -23.47 -4.09 -2.39
CA GLY A 380 -23.97 -3.00 -1.54
C GLY A 380 -24.59 -1.86 -2.35
N ALA A 381 -23.95 -1.45 -3.46
CA ALA A 381 -24.50 -0.44 -4.36
C ALA A 381 -25.82 -0.89 -4.98
N SER A 382 -25.88 -2.12 -5.49
CA SER A 382 -27.07 -2.68 -6.14
C SER A 382 -28.24 -2.79 -5.15
N LEU A 383 -27.98 -3.30 -3.95
CA LEU A 383 -28.99 -3.39 -2.90
C LEU A 383 -29.56 -2.01 -2.54
N ALA A 384 -28.71 -0.99 -2.37
CA ALA A 384 -29.18 0.35 -2.02
C ALA A 384 -30.06 0.97 -3.12
N VAL A 385 -29.69 0.80 -4.40
CA VAL A 385 -30.48 1.31 -5.53
C VAL A 385 -31.81 0.56 -5.67
N VAL A 386 -31.80 -0.77 -5.55
CA VAL A 386 -33.02 -1.59 -5.64
C VAL A 386 -33.95 -1.31 -4.46
N ALA A 387 -33.43 -1.22 -3.23
CA ALA A 387 -34.23 -0.94 -2.05
C ALA A 387 -34.85 0.47 -2.10
N THR A 388 -34.10 1.49 -2.53
CA THR A 388 -34.65 2.85 -2.67
C THR A 388 -35.71 2.94 -3.77
N SER A 389 -35.55 2.17 -4.86
CA SER A 389 -36.56 2.04 -5.91
C SER A 389 -37.85 1.38 -5.41
N ALA A 390 -37.74 0.24 -4.73
CA ALA A 390 -38.90 -0.50 -4.22
C ALA A 390 -39.66 0.26 -3.12
N LEU A 391 -38.97 1.08 -2.33
CA LEU A 391 -39.60 1.94 -1.32
C LEU A 391 -40.26 3.19 -1.92
N GLY A 392 -40.18 3.41 -3.23
CA GLY A 392 -40.66 4.64 -3.88
C GLY A 392 -39.89 5.90 -3.46
N LEU A 393 -38.73 5.73 -2.81
CA LEU A 393 -37.84 6.82 -2.40
C LEU A 393 -37.06 7.30 -3.62
N SER A 394 -37.76 7.98 -4.53
CA SER A 394 -37.12 8.69 -5.62
C SER A 394 -36.52 9.98 -5.04
N PHE A 395 -35.19 10.04 -4.94
CA PHE A 395 -34.45 11.30 -4.79
C PHE A 395 -34.56 12.17 -6.06
N GLY A 396 -35.70 12.15 -6.77
CA GLY A 396 -35.92 12.77 -8.07
C GLY A 396 -35.79 14.29 -8.07
N ALA A 397 -35.80 14.95 -6.91
CA ALA A 397 -35.48 16.37 -6.77
C ALA A 397 -33.96 16.64 -6.74
N PHE A 398 -33.13 15.63 -6.42
CA PHE A 398 -31.69 15.76 -6.34
C PHE A 398 -31.00 15.00 -7.48
N PRO A 399 -30.41 15.70 -8.47
CA PRO A 399 -29.83 15.08 -9.65
C PRO A 399 -28.82 13.96 -9.32
N ALA A 400 -28.01 14.12 -8.28
CA ALA A 400 -27.02 13.13 -7.86
C ALA A 400 -27.55 12.00 -6.94
N GLY A 401 -28.88 11.85 -6.81
CA GLY A 401 -29.49 10.90 -5.88
C GLY A 401 -29.05 9.45 -6.09
N ARG A 402 -29.16 8.93 -7.33
CA ARG A 402 -28.82 7.52 -7.64
C ARG A 402 -27.32 7.20 -7.47
N PRO A 403 -26.38 8.00 -7.98
CA PRO A 403 -24.93 7.78 -7.74
C PRO A 403 -24.55 7.80 -6.26
N LEU A 404 -25.13 8.71 -5.48
CA LEU A 404 -24.83 8.81 -4.06
C LEU A 404 -25.45 7.67 -3.24
N THR A 405 -26.68 7.23 -3.55
CA THR A 405 -27.26 6.05 -2.90
C THR A 405 -26.45 4.79 -3.18
N ALA A 406 -26.02 4.61 -4.44
CA ALA A 406 -25.12 3.52 -4.82
C ALA A 406 -23.77 3.60 -4.05
N ALA A 407 -23.16 4.79 -3.96
CA ALA A 407 -21.93 5.00 -3.23
C ALA A 407 -22.08 4.75 -1.72
N CYS A 408 -23.18 5.20 -1.11
CA CYS A 408 -23.49 4.94 0.29
C CYS A 408 -23.68 3.45 0.54
N GLY A 409 -24.43 2.73 -0.31
CA GLY A 409 -24.61 1.29 -0.21
C GLY A 409 -23.29 0.52 -0.32
N ALA A 410 -22.46 0.87 -1.30
CA ALA A 410 -21.12 0.31 -1.47
C ALA A 410 -20.25 0.56 -0.24
N GLY A 411 -20.21 1.79 0.25
CA GLY A 411 -19.42 2.21 1.41
C GLY A 411 -19.87 1.53 2.71
N LEU A 412 -21.18 1.41 2.94
CA LEU A 412 -21.72 0.74 4.12
C LEU A 412 -21.38 -0.75 4.13
N LEU A 413 -21.61 -1.44 3.02
CA LEU A 413 -21.37 -2.88 2.96
C LEU A 413 -19.87 -3.18 3.06
N PHE A 414 -19.03 -2.46 2.32
CA PHE A 414 -17.59 -2.64 2.38
C PHE A 414 -16.99 -2.20 3.73
N GLY A 415 -17.52 -1.13 4.33
CA GLY A 415 -17.19 -0.73 5.70
C GLY A 415 -17.52 -1.84 6.71
N GLY A 416 -18.67 -2.51 6.55
CA GLY A 416 -19.05 -3.69 7.33
C GLY A 416 -18.08 -4.86 7.13
N VAL A 417 -17.68 -5.16 5.89
CA VAL A 417 -16.64 -6.16 5.59
C VAL A 417 -15.34 -5.84 6.31
N MET A 418 -14.88 -4.58 6.24
CA MET A 418 -13.65 -4.15 6.88
C MET A 418 -13.75 -4.20 8.41
N ALA A 419 -14.87 -3.80 9.00
CA ALA A 419 -15.10 -3.87 10.43
C ALA A 419 -15.05 -5.32 10.93
N LEU A 420 -15.78 -6.23 10.28
CA LEU A 420 -15.79 -7.66 10.62
C LEU A 420 -14.44 -8.32 10.40
N ALA A 421 -13.77 -8.02 9.29
CA ALA A 421 -12.44 -8.55 9.01
C ALA A 421 -11.38 -8.06 10.02
N SER A 422 -11.55 -6.83 10.51
CA SER A 422 -10.67 -6.24 11.54
C SER A 422 -10.99 -6.71 12.96
N ALA A 423 -12.16 -7.33 13.19
CA ALA A 423 -12.54 -7.84 14.49
C ALA A 423 -11.70 -9.07 14.88
N GLY A 424 -11.04 -9.02 16.05
CA GLY A 424 -10.29 -10.12 16.63
C GLY A 424 -8.77 -9.96 16.62
N ARG A 425 -8.07 -10.90 17.28
CA ARG A 425 -6.63 -10.80 17.63
C ARG A 425 -5.67 -10.81 16.43
N GLY A 426 -6.12 -11.21 15.25
CA GLY A 426 -5.30 -11.33 14.04
C GLY A 426 -5.36 -10.14 13.08
N GLY A 427 -6.20 -9.13 13.35
CA GLY A 427 -6.43 -8.00 12.45
C GLY A 427 -7.05 -8.40 11.09
N ALA A 428 -7.12 -7.42 10.19
CA ALA A 428 -7.70 -7.59 8.85
C ALA A 428 -6.68 -8.23 7.88
N THR A 429 -6.72 -9.55 7.77
CA THR A 429 -5.92 -10.28 6.77
C THR A 429 -6.64 -10.29 5.41
N PRO A 430 -5.90 -10.34 4.28
CA PRO A 430 -6.52 -10.40 2.95
C PRO A 430 -7.54 -11.53 2.80
N LEU A 431 -7.25 -12.71 3.33
CA LEU A 431 -8.16 -13.86 3.32
C LEU A 431 -9.47 -13.57 4.08
N ARG A 432 -9.39 -12.96 5.27
CA ARG A 432 -10.58 -12.59 6.05
C ARG A 432 -11.43 -11.56 5.32
N ILE A 433 -10.78 -10.52 4.78
CA ILE A 433 -11.45 -9.47 4.02
C ILE A 433 -12.22 -10.10 2.84
N THR A 434 -11.60 -11.01 2.09
CA THR A 434 -12.26 -11.72 0.99
C THR A 434 -13.40 -12.62 1.46
N LEU A 435 -13.23 -13.42 2.52
CA LEU A 435 -14.27 -14.32 3.02
C LEU A 435 -15.49 -13.57 3.54
N TYR A 436 -15.29 -12.53 4.36
CA TYR A 436 -16.39 -11.66 4.81
C TYR A 436 -17.01 -10.91 3.64
N GLY A 437 -16.20 -10.46 2.67
CA GLY A 437 -16.67 -9.84 1.43
C GLY A 437 -17.64 -10.71 0.66
N VAL A 438 -17.26 -11.95 0.37
CA VAL A 438 -18.10 -12.94 -0.33
C VAL A 438 -19.38 -13.22 0.46
N ALA A 439 -19.28 -13.42 1.78
CA ALA A 439 -20.44 -13.70 2.62
C ALA A 439 -21.45 -12.54 2.65
N LEU A 440 -20.99 -11.30 2.90
CA LEU A 440 -21.86 -10.12 2.93
C LEU A 440 -22.42 -9.78 1.53
N SER A 441 -21.64 -10.01 0.48
CA SER A 441 -22.12 -9.87 -0.90
C SER A 441 -23.25 -10.85 -1.20
N GLY A 442 -23.09 -12.13 -0.82
CA GLY A 442 -24.12 -13.15 -0.97
C GLY A 442 -25.40 -12.79 -0.22
N PHE A 443 -25.27 -12.29 1.01
CA PHE A 443 -26.40 -11.78 1.79
C PHE A 443 -27.12 -10.61 1.09
N ALA A 444 -26.37 -9.59 0.66
CA ALA A 444 -26.95 -8.43 -0.02
C ALA A 444 -27.63 -8.81 -1.35
N SER A 445 -27.04 -9.73 -2.11
CA SER A 445 -27.64 -10.26 -3.34
C SER A 445 -28.92 -11.04 -3.05
N ALA A 446 -28.98 -11.82 -1.97
CA ALA A 446 -30.19 -12.53 -1.57
C ALA A 446 -31.32 -11.57 -1.17
N VAL A 447 -31.01 -10.50 -0.42
CA VAL A 447 -31.99 -9.44 -0.09
C VAL A 447 -32.46 -8.72 -1.36
N THR A 448 -31.54 -8.40 -2.27
CA THR A 448 -31.86 -7.77 -3.56
C THR A 448 -32.83 -8.66 -4.36
N ALA A 449 -32.54 -9.97 -4.47
CA ALA A 449 -33.41 -10.92 -5.14
C ALA A 449 -34.79 -11.01 -4.47
N ALA A 450 -34.86 -11.04 -3.14
CA ALA A 450 -36.12 -11.05 -2.41
C ALA A 450 -36.98 -9.82 -2.72
N ILE A 451 -36.39 -8.61 -2.75
CA ILE A 451 -37.11 -7.38 -3.11
C ILE A 451 -37.67 -7.47 -4.54
N LEU A 452 -36.86 -7.92 -5.50
CA LEU A 452 -37.27 -8.03 -6.89
C LEU A 452 -38.36 -9.10 -7.13
N ILE A 453 -38.37 -10.17 -6.33
CA ILE A 453 -39.44 -11.18 -6.38
C ILE A 453 -40.75 -10.61 -5.84
N LEU A 454 -40.69 -9.71 -4.85
CA LEU A 454 -41.88 -9.11 -4.22
C LEU A 454 -42.44 -7.91 -5.00
N ASP A 455 -41.62 -7.23 -5.79
CA ASP A 455 -42.02 -6.06 -6.57
C ASP A 455 -41.72 -6.26 -8.08
N GLU A 456 -42.75 -6.68 -8.80
CA GLU A 456 -42.70 -6.90 -10.25
C GLU A 456 -42.34 -5.63 -11.04
N GLN A 457 -42.78 -4.44 -10.59
CA GLN A 457 -42.48 -3.19 -11.28
C GLN A 457 -40.99 -2.87 -11.18
N THR A 458 -40.41 -3.00 -9.99
CA THR A 458 -38.98 -2.80 -9.79
C THR A 458 -38.16 -3.87 -10.53
N LEU A 459 -38.63 -5.13 -10.56
CA LEU A 459 -37.98 -6.18 -11.36
C LEU A 459 -37.91 -5.82 -12.84
N LEU A 460 -39.02 -5.43 -13.45
CA LEU A 460 -39.06 -5.06 -14.87
C LEU A 460 -38.20 -3.82 -15.17
N ALA A 461 -38.20 -2.84 -14.26
CA ALA A 461 -37.40 -1.62 -14.42
C ALA A 461 -35.89 -1.85 -14.26
N MET A 462 -35.47 -2.78 -13.39
CA MET A 462 -34.06 -2.96 -13.01
C MET A 462 -33.40 -4.19 -13.63
N ARG A 463 -34.15 -5.08 -14.30
CA ARG A 463 -33.62 -6.35 -14.84
C ARG A 463 -32.41 -6.16 -15.76
N THR A 464 -32.49 -5.25 -16.71
CA THR A 464 -31.40 -4.99 -17.68
C THR A 464 -30.25 -4.26 -16.99
N TRP A 465 -30.55 -3.32 -16.10
CA TRP A 465 -29.55 -2.60 -15.31
C TRP A 465 -28.74 -3.55 -14.40
N LEU A 466 -29.38 -4.50 -13.73
CA LEU A 466 -28.70 -5.51 -12.88
C LEU A 466 -27.81 -6.47 -13.68
N ALA A 467 -28.07 -6.65 -14.98
CA ALA A 467 -27.17 -7.41 -15.86
C ALA A 467 -25.90 -6.65 -16.25
N GLY A 468 -25.82 -5.35 -15.91
CA GLY A 468 -24.67 -4.51 -16.22
C GLY A 468 -24.69 -4.04 -17.68
N ASP A 469 -25.57 -3.12 -18.05
CA ASP A 469 -25.75 -2.68 -19.44
C ASP A 469 -25.63 -1.16 -19.60
N LEU A 470 -25.16 -0.73 -20.78
CA LEU A 470 -24.95 0.67 -21.16
C LEU A 470 -26.01 1.18 -22.15
N ALA A 471 -26.99 0.35 -22.52
CA ALA A 471 -28.09 0.74 -23.39
C ALA A 471 -29.12 1.65 -22.68
N GLY A 472 -29.79 2.52 -23.45
CA GLY A 472 -30.92 3.33 -22.96
C GLY A 472 -30.54 4.48 -22.01
N LEU A 473 -29.29 4.94 -22.03
CA LEU A 473 -28.80 6.01 -21.16
C LEU A 473 -29.10 7.41 -21.71
N ASN A 474 -29.19 8.37 -20.79
CA ASN A 474 -29.40 9.80 -21.08
C ASN A 474 -28.23 10.63 -20.57
N TRP A 475 -28.04 11.82 -21.16
CA TRP A 475 -26.97 12.75 -20.77
C TRP A 475 -27.08 13.22 -19.30
N SER A 476 -28.31 13.36 -18.79
CA SER A 476 -28.57 13.72 -17.40
C SER A 476 -28.00 12.68 -16.43
N THR A 477 -28.23 11.39 -16.67
CA THR A 477 -27.68 10.30 -15.84
C THR A 477 -26.14 10.37 -15.81
N LEU A 478 -25.51 10.61 -16.96
CA LEU A 478 -24.06 10.72 -17.05
C LEU A 478 -23.50 11.92 -16.27
N GLN A 479 -24.11 13.11 -16.43
CA GLN A 479 -23.69 14.33 -15.71
C GLN A 479 -23.76 14.14 -14.20
N THR A 480 -24.79 13.45 -13.71
CA THR A 480 -24.99 13.22 -12.27
C THR A 480 -23.98 12.24 -11.68
N ALA A 481 -23.53 11.25 -12.45
CA ALA A 481 -22.50 10.30 -12.04
C ALA A 481 -21.07 10.87 -12.18
N LEU A 482 -20.87 11.84 -13.08
CA LEU A 482 -19.57 12.46 -13.31
C LEU A 482 -19.04 13.17 -12.05
N VAL A 483 -19.91 13.86 -11.31
CA VAL A 483 -19.51 14.61 -10.10
C VAL A 483 -18.89 13.70 -9.02
N PRO A 484 -19.56 12.65 -8.51
CA PRO A 484 -18.95 11.75 -7.54
C PRO A 484 -17.73 11.00 -8.09
N ALA A 485 -17.72 10.67 -9.39
CA ALA A 485 -16.55 10.05 -10.02
C ALA A 485 -15.32 10.97 -9.98
N LEU A 486 -15.48 12.27 -10.31
CA LEU A 486 -14.40 13.26 -10.26
C LEU A 486 -13.94 13.52 -8.82
N ILE A 487 -14.85 13.58 -7.85
CA ILE A 487 -14.49 13.69 -6.43
C ILE A 487 -13.70 12.46 -5.99
N GLY A 488 -14.17 11.26 -6.31
CA GLY A 488 -13.48 10.00 -5.99
C GLY A 488 -12.09 9.94 -6.62
N LEU A 489 -11.95 10.32 -7.90
CA LEU A 489 -10.65 10.42 -8.58
C LEU A 489 -9.75 11.49 -7.96
N GLY A 490 -10.30 12.65 -7.60
CA GLY A 490 -9.57 13.71 -6.90
C GLY A 490 -9.01 13.23 -5.56
N VAL A 491 -9.84 12.60 -4.73
CA VAL A 491 -9.39 12.00 -3.46
C VAL A 491 -8.32 10.93 -3.70
N ALA A 492 -8.50 10.08 -4.71
CA ALA A 492 -7.53 9.05 -5.08
C ALA A 492 -6.15 9.63 -5.43
N LEU A 493 -6.11 10.69 -6.26
CA LEU A 493 -4.87 11.36 -6.63
C LEU A 493 -4.21 12.07 -5.43
N LEU A 494 -5.01 12.66 -4.54
CA LEU A 494 -4.51 13.31 -3.32
C LEU A 494 -3.85 12.32 -2.35
N ILE A 495 -4.37 11.09 -2.25
CA ILE A 495 -3.80 10.04 -1.37
C ILE A 495 -2.72 9.20 -2.05
N ALA A 496 -2.55 9.29 -3.38
CA ALA A 496 -1.60 8.48 -4.15
C ALA A 496 -0.18 8.44 -3.58
N PRO A 497 0.44 9.57 -3.15
CA PRO A 497 1.78 9.54 -2.54
C PRO A 497 1.82 8.74 -1.23
N ARG A 498 0.73 8.79 -0.44
CA ARG A 498 0.60 8.04 0.81
C ARG A 498 0.49 6.54 0.54
N LEU A 499 -0.22 6.17 -0.53
CA LEU A 499 -0.41 4.77 -0.95
C LEU A 499 0.88 4.13 -1.46
N ASN A 500 1.75 4.88 -2.15
CA ASN A 500 3.10 4.41 -2.51
C ASN A 500 3.91 3.99 -1.30
N VAL A 501 3.94 4.85 -0.29
CA VAL A 501 4.66 4.57 0.95
C VAL A 501 4.02 3.40 1.70
N LEU A 502 2.68 3.29 1.68
CA LEU A 502 1.95 2.15 2.24
C LEU A 502 2.32 0.81 1.59
N ALA A 503 2.69 0.81 0.30
CA ALA A 503 3.12 -0.39 -0.41
C ALA A 503 4.42 -1.01 0.15
N LEU A 504 5.28 -0.22 0.80
CA LEU A 504 6.50 -0.67 1.48
C LEU A 504 6.20 -1.42 2.80
N GLY A 505 4.95 -1.40 3.25
CA GLY A 505 4.47 -2.02 4.48
C GLY A 505 4.13 -1.00 5.57
N ASP A 506 3.19 -1.40 6.45
CA ASP A 506 2.61 -0.52 7.47
C ASP A 506 3.67 0.08 8.42
N LYS A 507 4.70 -0.69 8.78
CA LYS A 507 5.78 -0.28 9.69
C LYS A 507 6.65 0.83 9.09
N VAL A 508 7.13 0.61 7.86
CA VAL A 508 7.92 1.58 7.09
C VAL A 508 7.10 2.84 6.84
N ALA A 509 5.83 2.68 6.44
CA ALA A 509 4.96 3.80 6.16
C ALA A 509 4.69 4.69 7.39
N LEU A 510 4.50 4.07 8.56
CA LEU A 510 4.35 4.79 9.82
C LEU A 510 5.64 5.54 10.19
N GLY A 511 6.80 4.89 10.00
CA GLY A 511 8.13 5.50 10.19
C GLY A 511 8.39 6.71 9.29
N LEU A 512 7.88 6.67 8.05
CA LEU A 512 7.91 7.79 7.10
C LEU A 512 6.84 8.86 7.38
N GLY A 513 5.99 8.68 8.39
CA GLY A 513 5.02 9.68 8.82
C GLY A 513 3.64 9.59 8.17
N VAL A 514 3.29 8.46 7.56
CA VAL A 514 1.95 8.23 6.98
C VAL A 514 0.94 7.86 8.08
N ASN A 515 -0.19 8.57 8.12
CA ASN A 515 -1.32 8.15 8.94
C ASN A 515 -2.10 7.03 8.22
N LEU A 516 -1.92 5.79 8.70
CA LEU A 516 -2.51 4.59 8.09
C LEU A 516 -4.05 4.63 8.10
N VAL A 517 -4.66 5.02 9.23
CA VAL A 517 -6.12 5.01 9.41
C VAL A 517 -6.78 6.01 8.46
N GLN A 518 -6.30 7.25 8.45
CA GLN A 518 -6.84 8.29 7.58
C GLN A 518 -6.66 7.92 6.10
N THR A 519 -5.49 7.38 5.73
CA THR A 519 -5.21 6.99 4.34
C THR A 519 -6.13 5.87 3.88
N ARG A 520 -6.38 4.86 4.72
CA ARG A 520 -7.33 3.78 4.42
C ARG A 520 -8.76 4.32 4.30
N LEU A 521 -9.23 5.14 5.25
CA LEU A 521 -10.58 5.73 5.21
C LEU A 521 -10.83 6.58 3.96
N LEU A 522 -9.88 7.44 3.59
CA LEU A 522 -9.98 8.23 2.36
C LEU A 522 -9.96 7.34 1.10
N GLY A 523 -9.16 6.26 1.11
CA GLY A 523 -9.17 5.25 0.07
C GLY A 523 -10.52 4.55 -0.07
N LEU A 524 -11.13 4.14 1.05
CA LEU A 524 -12.48 3.54 1.08
C LEU A 524 -13.52 4.49 0.51
N LEU A 525 -13.47 5.77 0.90
CA LEU A 525 -14.38 6.80 0.38
C LEU A 525 -14.23 6.98 -1.13
N ALA A 526 -12.99 7.09 -1.63
CA ALA A 526 -12.73 7.21 -3.07
C ALA A 526 -13.25 6.01 -3.86
N ILE A 527 -12.98 4.80 -3.36
CA ILE A 527 -13.45 3.55 -3.98
C ILE A 527 -14.99 3.51 -4.01
N ALA A 528 -15.66 3.85 -2.89
CA ALA A 528 -17.11 3.86 -2.81
C ALA A 528 -17.74 4.88 -3.78
N LEU A 529 -17.18 6.08 -3.91
CA LEU A 529 -17.65 7.10 -4.85
C LEU A 529 -17.47 6.67 -6.31
N LEU A 530 -16.31 6.10 -6.66
CA LEU A 530 -16.02 5.62 -8.01
C LEU A 530 -16.91 4.43 -8.39
N CYS A 531 -17.04 3.43 -7.50
CA CYS A 531 -17.93 2.29 -7.71
C CYS A 531 -19.40 2.71 -7.75
N GLY A 532 -19.83 3.62 -6.87
CA GLY A 532 -21.20 4.13 -6.86
C GLY A 532 -21.55 4.87 -8.15
N ALA A 533 -20.64 5.70 -8.67
CA ALA A 533 -20.81 6.37 -9.95
C ALA A 533 -20.90 5.38 -11.12
N ALA A 534 -20.01 4.40 -11.16
CA ALA A 534 -20.01 3.34 -12.18
C ALA A 534 -21.31 2.51 -12.14
N VAL A 535 -21.72 2.04 -10.96
CA VAL A 535 -22.91 1.22 -10.78
C VAL A 535 -24.18 2.02 -11.10
N ALA A 536 -24.27 3.29 -10.72
CA ALA A 536 -25.43 4.10 -11.06
C ALA A 536 -25.63 4.32 -12.56
N VAL A 537 -24.55 4.31 -13.35
CA VAL A 537 -24.62 4.43 -14.82
C VAL A 537 -24.90 3.09 -15.47
N ALA A 538 -24.03 2.11 -15.25
CA ALA A 538 -24.01 0.89 -16.04
C ALA A 538 -24.52 -0.34 -15.29
N GLY A 539 -24.89 -0.20 -14.01
CA GLY A 539 -25.17 -1.33 -13.14
C GLY A 539 -23.90 -2.05 -12.67
N PRO A 540 -24.06 -3.20 -11.98
CA PRO A 540 -22.93 -3.95 -11.45
C PRO A 540 -22.12 -4.61 -12.58
N ILE A 541 -20.97 -4.02 -12.92
CA ILE A 541 -20.00 -4.59 -13.87
C ILE A 541 -18.80 -5.17 -13.09
N GLY A 542 -18.44 -6.40 -13.43
CA GLY A 542 -17.32 -7.14 -12.83
C GLY A 542 -16.05 -7.16 -13.68
N PHE A 543 -14.97 -7.69 -13.11
CA PHE A 543 -13.67 -8.00 -13.71
C PHE A 543 -12.84 -6.82 -14.25
N VAL A 544 -13.43 -5.67 -14.59
CA VAL A 544 -12.69 -4.48 -15.04
C VAL A 544 -11.68 -4.03 -13.96
N GLY A 545 -12.14 -3.95 -12.70
CA GLY A 545 -11.29 -3.56 -11.57
C GLY A 545 -10.21 -4.58 -11.19
N LEU A 546 -10.24 -5.78 -11.76
CA LEU A 546 -9.23 -6.81 -11.58
C LEU A 546 -8.20 -6.78 -12.73
N VAL A 547 -8.67 -6.69 -13.97
CA VAL A 547 -7.84 -6.76 -15.18
C VAL A 547 -7.01 -5.49 -15.34
N VAL A 548 -7.62 -4.32 -15.13
CA VAL A 548 -6.96 -3.03 -15.37
C VAL A 548 -5.70 -2.85 -14.52
N PRO A 549 -5.70 -3.08 -13.19
CA PRO A 549 -4.50 -2.94 -12.39
C PRO A 549 -3.36 -3.87 -12.82
N HIS A 550 -3.67 -5.10 -13.24
CA HIS A 550 -2.67 -6.04 -13.73
C HIS A 550 -2.02 -5.54 -15.02
N VAL A 551 -2.83 -5.03 -15.96
CA VAL A 551 -2.35 -4.43 -17.22
C VAL A 551 -1.47 -3.21 -16.93
N VAL A 552 -1.91 -2.30 -16.04
CA VAL A 552 -1.16 -1.08 -15.69
C VAL A 552 0.17 -1.40 -15.00
N ARG A 553 0.18 -2.28 -13.99
CA ARG A 553 1.40 -2.67 -13.27
C ARG A 553 2.41 -3.35 -14.19
N ARG A 554 1.92 -4.20 -15.10
CA ARG A 554 2.78 -4.98 -15.99
C ARG A 554 3.31 -4.20 -17.20
N LEU A 555 2.50 -3.32 -17.78
CA LEU A 555 2.84 -2.62 -19.02
C LEU A 555 3.38 -1.21 -18.79
N VAL A 556 3.05 -0.56 -17.66
CA VAL A 556 3.33 0.86 -17.46
C VAL A 556 4.23 1.12 -16.26
N THR A 557 3.74 0.92 -15.03
CA THR A 557 4.49 1.31 -13.82
C THR A 557 3.87 0.73 -12.56
N GLU A 558 4.69 0.55 -11.53
CA GLU A 558 4.25 0.19 -10.17
C GLU A 558 4.09 1.40 -9.25
N ASP A 559 4.55 2.59 -9.67
CA ASP A 559 4.32 3.83 -8.95
C ASP A 559 2.83 4.21 -9.04
N ILE A 560 2.13 4.18 -7.90
CA ILE A 560 0.69 4.44 -7.81
C ILE A 560 0.33 5.86 -8.25
N ARG A 561 1.25 6.83 -8.11
CA ARG A 561 1.03 8.22 -8.58
C ARG A 561 0.85 8.27 -10.09
N LEU A 562 1.61 7.45 -10.81
CA LEU A 562 1.53 7.35 -12.26
C LEU A 562 0.49 6.30 -12.68
N ALA A 563 0.34 5.22 -11.93
CA ALA A 563 -0.59 4.15 -12.26
C ALA A 563 -2.07 4.58 -12.12
N LEU A 564 -2.41 5.42 -11.15
CA LEU A 564 -3.80 5.91 -10.95
C LEU A 564 -4.37 6.68 -12.15
N PRO A 565 -3.75 7.76 -12.64
CA PRO A 565 -4.27 8.48 -13.81
C PRO A 565 -4.26 7.61 -15.07
N LEU A 566 -3.43 6.57 -15.13
CA LEU A 566 -3.34 5.64 -16.26
C LEU A 566 -4.32 4.47 -16.18
N ALA A 567 -4.79 4.11 -14.99
CA ALA A 567 -5.84 3.11 -14.82
C ALA A 567 -7.17 3.59 -15.42
N ALA A 568 -7.42 4.90 -15.43
CA ALA A 568 -8.61 5.49 -16.04
C ALA A 568 -8.72 5.20 -17.56
N PRO A 569 -7.77 5.59 -18.42
CA PRO A 569 -7.85 5.31 -19.86
C PRO A 569 -7.75 3.81 -20.19
N VAL A 570 -7.01 3.02 -19.41
CA VAL A 570 -6.95 1.55 -19.61
C VAL A 570 -8.29 0.90 -19.29
N GLY A 571 -8.95 1.31 -18.20
CA GLY A 571 -10.28 0.83 -17.86
C GLY A 571 -11.35 1.29 -18.84
N ALA A 572 -11.28 2.53 -19.29
CA ALA A 572 -12.15 3.06 -20.35
C ALA A 572 -12.01 2.25 -21.65
N LEU A 573 -10.77 1.96 -22.07
CA LEU A 573 -10.50 1.14 -23.24
C LEU A 573 -11.06 -0.27 -23.08
N ALA A 574 -10.82 -0.91 -21.94
CA ALA A 574 -11.30 -2.26 -21.67
C ALA A 574 -12.83 -2.35 -21.76
N LEU A 575 -13.55 -1.36 -21.20
CA LEU A 575 -15.01 -1.36 -21.23
C LEU A 575 -15.57 -1.00 -22.61
N VAL A 576 -14.95 -0.07 -23.35
CA VAL A 576 -15.33 0.25 -24.74
C VAL A 576 -15.17 -0.98 -25.64
N LEU A 577 -14.07 -1.72 -25.52
CA LEU A 577 -13.86 -2.95 -26.29
C LEU A 577 -14.90 -4.03 -25.92
N ALA A 578 -15.23 -4.17 -24.64
CA ALA A 578 -16.27 -5.08 -24.18
C ALA A 578 -17.65 -4.70 -24.73
N ASP A 579 -17.99 -3.41 -24.76
CA ASP A 579 -19.26 -2.92 -25.31
C ASP A 579 -19.35 -3.08 -26.83
N ILE A 580 -18.25 -2.84 -27.57
CA ILE A 580 -18.17 -3.14 -29.01
C ILE A 580 -18.42 -4.63 -29.26
N ALA A 581 -17.78 -5.51 -28.49
CA ALA A 581 -17.98 -6.95 -28.61
C ALA A 581 -19.44 -7.34 -28.28
N ALA A 582 -20.03 -6.76 -27.23
CA ALA A 582 -21.41 -7.02 -26.82
C ALA A 582 -22.44 -6.70 -27.92
N ARG A 583 -22.15 -5.70 -28.75
CA ARG A 583 -23.02 -5.25 -29.86
C ARG A 583 -22.79 -6.00 -31.17
N THR A 584 -21.61 -6.58 -31.38
CA THR A 584 -21.25 -7.19 -32.66
C THR A 584 -21.34 -8.72 -32.67
N LEU A 585 -21.14 -9.39 -31.54
CA LEU A 585 -21.03 -10.86 -31.51
C LEU A 585 -22.33 -11.61 -31.85
N VAL A 586 -23.48 -11.06 -31.46
CA VAL A 586 -24.81 -11.68 -31.63
C VAL A 586 -25.77 -10.76 -32.37
N ALA A 587 -25.26 -9.91 -33.26
CA ALA A 587 -26.09 -9.00 -34.05
C ALA A 587 -27.18 -9.78 -34.83
N PRO A 588 -28.47 -9.37 -34.77
CA PRO A 588 -28.99 -8.08 -34.32
C PRO A 588 -29.36 -7.96 -32.83
N GLN A 589 -29.21 -9.02 -32.03
CA GLN A 589 -29.45 -8.98 -30.58
C GLN A 589 -28.22 -8.41 -29.84
N GLU A 590 -28.44 -7.49 -28.91
CA GLU A 590 -27.37 -6.94 -28.09
C GLU A 590 -27.22 -7.75 -26.78
N LEU A 591 -25.99 -8.11 -26.42
CA LEU A 591 -25.68 -8.67 -25.12
C LEU A 591 -25.44 -7.55 -24.11
N ALA A 592 -25.70 -7.82 -22.82
CA ALA A 592 -25.30 -6.91 -21.75
C ALA A 592 -23.77 -6.81 -21.67
N THR A 593 -23.24 -5.59 -21.60
CA THR A 593 -21.79 -5.34 -21.54
C THR A 593 -21.13 -6.05 -20.36
N GLY A 594 -21.82 -6.15 -19.22
CA GLY A 594 -21.40 -6.87 -18.02
C GLY A 594 -21.16 -8.37 -18.29
N ALA A 595 -22.05 -9.02 -19.05
CA ALA A 595 -21.86 -10.42 -19.45
C ALA A 595 -20.60 -10.61 -20.29
N MET A 596 -20.29 -9.67 -21.20
CA MET A 596 -19.06 -9.71 -21.99
C MET A 596 -17.81 -9.52 -21.14
N THR A 597 -17.83 -8.60 -20.18
CA THR A 597 -16.71 -8.42 -19.25
C THR A 597 -16.46 -9.66 -18.39
N ALA A 598 -17.51 -10.39 -18.01
CA ALA A 598 -17.38 -11.65 -17.27
C ALA A 598 -16.83 -12.80 -18.12
N LEU A 599 -17.30 -12.93 -19.37
CA LEU A 599 -16.82 -13.95 -20.33
C LEU A 599 -15.31 -13.85 -20.58
N VAL A 600 -14.77 -12.63 -20.69
CA VAL A 600 -13.34 -12.40 -20.90
C VAL A 600 -12.58 -12.38 -19.56
N GLY A 601 -13.17 -11.78 -18.54
CA GLY A 601 -12.53 -11.55 -17.24
C GLY A 601 -12.33 -12.80 -16.41
N ALA A 602 -13.29 -13.73 -16.40
CA ALA A 602 -13.22 -14.93 -15.57
C ALA A 602 -12.08 -15.89 -15.97
N PRO A 603 -11.87 -16.24 -17.26
CA PRO A 603 -10.71 -17.04 -17.67
C PRO A 603 -9.38 -16.37 -17.34
N LEU A 604 -9.30 -15.04 -17.52
CA LEU A 604 -8.11 -14.26 -17.22
C LEU A 604 -7.82 -14.24 -15.71
N PHE A 605 -8.84 -14.12 -14.87
CA PHE A 605 -8.70 -14.23 -13.42
C PHE A 605 -8.16 -15.60 -13.01
N ILE A 606 -8.73 -16.69 -13.54
CA ILE A 606 -8.27 -18.05 -13.25
C ILE A 606 -6.79 -18.22 -13.63
N PHE A 607 -6.40 -17.71 -14.80
CA PHE A 607 -5.01 -17.76 -15.24
C PHE A 607 -4.06 -16.97 -14.33
N ILE A 608 -4.47 -15.79 -13.86
CA ILE A 608 -3.69 -14.96 -12.92
C ILE A 608 -3.59 -15.66 -11.56
N ALA A 609 -4.71 -16.13 -11.01
CA ALA A 609 -4.76 -16.82 -9.73
C ALA A 609 -3.90 -18.09 -9.73
N ALA A 610 -3.97 -18.90 -10.79
CA ALA A 610 -3.16 -20.13 -10.93
C ALA A 610 -1.64 -19.88 -10.94
N ARG A 611 -1.19 -18.67 -11.30
CA ARG A 611 0.21 -18.25 -11.19
C ARG A 611 0.60 -17.75 -9.81
N PHE A 612 -0.33 -17.15 -9.06
CA PHE A 612 -0.08 -16.64 -7.71
C PHE A 612 -0.06 -17.75 -6.64
N PHE A 613 -0.76 -18.86 -6.88
CA PHE A 613 -0.78 -20.01 -5.96
C PHE A 613 0.30 -21.07 -6.26
N LYS A 614 1.19 -20.83 -7.23
CA LYS A 614 2.41 -21.60 -7.46
C LYS A 614 3.60 -20.81 -6.93
#